data_AF-A0AAU8PFL2-F1
#
_entry.id   AF-A0AAU8PFL2-F1
#
_cell.length_a   1.000
_cell.length_b   1.000
_cell.length_c   1.000
_cell.angle_alpha   90.00
_cell.angle_beta   90.00
_cell.angle_gamma   90.00
#
_symmetry.space_group_name_H-M   'P 1'
#
loop_
_entity.id
_entity.type
_entity.pdbx_description
1 polymer ?
#
loop_
_entity_poly.entity_id
_entity_poly.type
_entity_poly.pdbx_seq_one_letter_code
_entity_poly.pdbx_strand_id
1 'polypeptide(L)'
;MAELFLRLLVKHHPKGVSTAFAAKKLYGSASDRNKRKVYRLAKALRDMNYVVYGNEGIYKLASDDPNFLFAVNQKRGKNTVGTVYSQVRLLIENYRANPDPALLAELDSLREWLTKELVNVVSHLKGEI
;
A
#
# COMPACT_ATOMS: atom_id res chain seq x y z
N MET A 1 15.64 -9.02 14.02
CA MET A 1 14.41 -9.67 13.47
C MET A 1 14.15 -9.33 12.02
N ALA A 2 14.21 -8.05 11.60
CA ALA A 2 14.03 -7.68 10.18
C ALA A 2 15.05 -8.39 9.26
N GLU A 3 16.31 -8.49 9.68
CA GLU A 3 17.36 -9.24 8.98
C GLU A 3 17.04 -10.73 8.77
N LEU A 4 16.39 -11.39 9.73
CA LEU A 4 15.98 -12.79 9.57
C LEU A 4 14.91 -12.94 8.49
N PHE A 5 14.00 -11.96 8.40
CA PHE A 5 13.03 -11.92 7.32
C PHE A 5 13.70 -11.63 5.97
N LEU A 6 14.68 -10.71 5.93
CA LEU A 6 15.48 -10.47 4.74
C LEU A 6 16.19 -11.74 4.25
N ARG A 7 16.87 -12.47 5.14
CA ARG A 7 17.52 -13.76 4.81
C ARG A 7 16.51 -14.77 4.26
N LEU A 8 15.29 -14.80 4.80
CA LEU A 8 14.22 -15.65 4.30
C LEU A 8 13.80 -15.26 2.88
N LEU A 9 13.68 -13.96 2.60
CA LEU A 9 13.36 -13.46 1.27
C LEU A 9 14.47 -13.76 0.25
N VAL A 10 15.75 -13.54 0.62
CA VAL A 10 16.91 -13.87 -0.22
C VAL A 10 16.93 -15.36 -0.57
N LYS A 11 16.72 -16.25 0.42
CA LYS A 11 16.71 -17.70 0.20
C LYS A 11 15.63 -18.18 -0.78
N HIS A 12 14.50 -17.47 -0.84
CA HIS A 12 13.35 -17.84 -1.66
C HIS A 12 13.20 -16.94 -2.90
N HIS A 13 14.19 -16.10 -3.18
CA HIS A 13 14.22 -15.28 -4.37
C HIS A 13 14.37 -16.18 -5.63
N PRO A 14 13.66 -15.89 -6.75
CA PRO A 14 12.76 -14.75 -7.01
C PRO A 14 11.28 -15.01 -6.67
N LYS A 15 10.95 -16.23 -6.23
CA LYS A 15 9.54 -16.64 -5.97
C LYS A 15 8.93 -15.86 -4.80
N GLY A 16 9.74 -15.49 -3.81
CA GLY A 16 9.28 -14.82 -2.60
C GLY A 16 8.71 -15.78 -1.56
N VAL A 17 8.08 -15.19 -0.56
CA VAL A 17 7.66 -15.89 0.65
C VAL A 17 6.23 -15.51 1.00
N SER A 18 5.35 -16.49 1.18
CA SER A 18 3.99 -16.21 1.65
C SER A 18 4.00 -15.71 3.09
N THR A 19 3.09 -14.79 3.41
CA THR A 19 2.99 -14.15 4.74
C THR A 19 2.72 -15.19 5.83
N ALA A 20 1.90 -16.21 5.52
CA ALA A 20 1.63 -17.32 6.44
C ALA A 20 2.88 -18.15 6.71
N PHE A 21 3.67 -18.46 5.68
CA PHE A 21 4.93 -19.19 5.84
C PHE A 21 5.95 -18.38 6.63
N ALA A 22 6.15 -17.10 6.31
CA ALA A 22 7.05 -16.21 7.05
C ALA A 22 6.63 -16.10 8.53
N ALA A 23 5.34 -15.97 8.80
CA ALA A 23 4.81 -15.90 10.16
C ALA A 23 5.09 -17.20 10.93
N LYS A 24 4.84 -18.37 10.32
CA LYS A 24 5.15 -19.67 10.92
C LYS A 24 6.65 -19.83 11.17
N LYS A 25 7.49 -19.43 10.21
CA LYS A 25 8.95 -19.62 10.30
C LYS A 25 9.61 -18.69 11.32
N LEU A 26 9.14 -17.43 11.43
CA LEU A 26 9.75 -16.42 12.30
C LEU A 26 9.13 -16.37 13.70
N TYR A 27 7.86 -16.75 13.84
CA TYR A 27 7.09 -16.59 15.08
C TYR A 27 6.37 -17.86 15.55
N GLY A 28 6.63 -19.00 14.92
CA GLY A 28 6.09 -20.31 15.31
C GLY A 28 4.65 -20.60 14.86
N SER A 29 3.87 -19.60 14.48
CA SER A 29 2.50 -19.79 13.99
C SER A 29 2.05 -18.75 12.98
N ALA A 30 1.11 -19.14 12.11
CA ALA A 30 0.48 -18.27 11.11
C ALA A 30 -0.76 -17.53 11.63
N SER A 31 -0.76 -17.14 12.92
CA SER A 31 -1.83 -16.32 13.50
C SER A 31 -1.87 -14.92 12.85
N ASP A 32 -3.03 -14.27 12.84
CA ASP A 32 -3.16 -12.93 12.25
C ASP A 32 -2.33 -11.88 12.99
N ARG A 33 -2.09 -12.07 14.29
CA ARG A 33 -1.15 -11.27 15.07
C ARG A 33 0.27 -11.39 14.52
N ASN A 34 0.72 -12.60 14.21
CA ASN A 34 2.06 -12.84 13.67
C ASN A 34 2.19 -12.41 12.19
N LYS A 35 1.15 -12.59 11.37
CA LYS A 35 1.11 -12.02 10.02
C LYS A 35 1.25 -10.50 10.03
N ARG A 36 0.58 -9.80 10.97
CA ARG A 36 0.76 -8.35 11.18
C ARG A 36 2.19 -7.97 11.61
N LYS A 37 2.89 -8.83 12.36
CA LYS A 37 4.32 -8.61 12.65
C LYS A 37 5.18 -8.74 11.38
N VAL A 38 4.90 -9.69 10.48
CA VAL A 38 5.59 -9.79 9.18
C VAL A 38 5.43 -8.52 8.35
N TYR A 39 4.22 -7.94 8.30
CA TYR A 39 4.01 -6.64 7.64
C TYR A 39 4.91 -5.53 8.20
N ARG A 40 5.04 -5.47 9.54
CA ARG A 40 5.93 -4.49 10.20
C ARG A 40 7.40 -4.73 9.88
N LEU A 41 7.83 -5.99 9.74
CA LEU A 41 9.20 -6.30 9.28
C LEU A 41 9.42 -5.83 7.84
N ALA A 42 8.46 -6.04 6.94
CA ALA A 42 8.55 -5.54 5.57
C ALA A 42 8.65 -4.01 5.53
N LYS A 43 7.93 -3.30 6.42
CA LYS A 43 8.07 -1.85 6.58
C LYS A 43 9.47 -1.46 7.04
N ALA A 44 9.96 -2.07 8.12
CA ALA A 44 11.30 -1.78 8.63
C ALA A 44 12.40 -2.03 7.57
N LEU A 45 12.26 -3.07 6.74
CA LEU A 45 13.20 -3.30 5.63
C LEU A 45 13.17 -2.19 4.58
N ARG A 46 11.99 -1.65 4.26
CA ARG A 46 11.88 -0.48 3.36
C ARG A 46 12.47 0.78 3.97
N ASP A 47 12.28 0.99 5.28
CA ASP A 47 12.89 2.11 6.00
C ASP A 47 14.43 2.00 5.99
N MET A 48 14.98 0.80 5.77
CA MET A 48 16.40 0.51 5.56
C MET A 48 16.80 0.46 4.06
N ASN A 49 16.00 1.05 3.17
CA ASN A 49 16.22 1.10 1.71
C ASN A 49 16.19 -0.25 0.96
N TYR A 50 15.64 -1.32 1.55
CA TYR A 50 15.39 -2.55 0.80
C TYR A 50 14.08 -2.48 0.02
N VAL A 51 14.10 -2.90 -1.24
CA VAL A 51 12.93 -2.97 -2.13
C VAL A 51 12.07 -4.20 -1.80
N VAL A 52 11.44 -4.21 -0.62
CA VAL A 52 10.61 -5.33 -0.14
C VAL A 52 9.12 -4.97 -0.21
N TYR A 53 8.39 -5.67 -1.08
CA TYR A 53 6.95 -5.44 -1.27
C TYR A 53 6.16 -6.74 -1.24
N GLY A 54 4.90 -6.62 -0.84
CA GLY A 54 3.95 -7.73 -0.79
C GLY A 54 2.85 -7.56 -1.82
N ASN A 55 2.56 -8.61 -2.58
CA ASN A 55 1.37 -8.71 -3.42
C ASN A 55 0.69 -10.05 -3.18
N GLU A 56 -0.64 -10.05 -3.06
CA GLU A 56 -1.45 -11.27 -2.86
C GLU A 56 -0.96 -12.19 -1.72
N GLY A 57 -0.46 -11.57 -0.64
CA GLY A 57 0.05 -12.29 0.52
C GLY A 57 1.46 -12.86 0.34
N ILE A 58 2.14 -12.63 -0.78
CA ILE A 58 3.53 -13.02 -1.03
C ILE A 58 4.43 -11.79 -0.95
N TYR A 59 5.46 -11.84 -0.11
CA TYR A 59 6.52 -10.84 -0.05
C TYR A 59 7.72 -11.25 -0.90
N LYS A 60 8.31 -10.29 -1.61
CA LYS A 60 9.52 -10.47 -2.42
C LYS A 60 10.52 -9.35 -2.18
N LEU A 61 11.79 -9.65 -2.47
CA LEU A 61 12.75 -8.63 -2.92
C LEU A 61 12.39 -8.32 -4.36
N ALA A 62 11.99 -7.08 -4.63
CA ALA A 62 11.41 -6.66 -5.90
C ALA A 62 12.34 -5.70 -6.66
N SER A 63 13.60 -5.58 -6.25
CA SER A 63 14.62 -4.74 -6.89
C SER A 63 14.87 -5.10 -8.35
N ASP A 64 14.59 -6.35 -8.72
CA ASP A 64 14.87 -6.96 -10.02
C ASP A 64 13.60 -7.48 -10.73
N ASP A 65 12.41 -7.18 -10.19
CA ASP A 65 11.12 -7.57 -10.78
C ASP A 65 10.23 -6.33 -11.00
N PRO A 66 10.47 -5.53 -12.06
CA PRO A 66 9.69 -4.33 -12.37
C PRO A 66 8.20 -4.63 -12.58
N ASN A 67 7.87 -5.80 -13.13
CA ASN A 67 6.50 -6.24 -13.35
C ASN A 67 5.77 -6.43 -12.01
N PHE A 68 6.44 -6.99 -11.02
CA PHE A 68 5.89 -7.12 -9.67
C PHE A 68 5.69 -5.77 -8.99
N LEU A 69 6.65 -4.85 -9.11
CA LEU A 69 6.50 -3.48 -8.59
C LEU A 69 5.33 -2.75 -9.24
N PHE A 70 5.17 -2.89 -10.56
CA PHE A 70 4.04 -2.33 -11.30
C PHE A 70 2.71 -2.90 -10.80
N ALA A 71 2.61 -4.22 -10.60
CA ALA A 71 1.42 -4.85 -10.04
C ALA A 71 1.10 -4.37 -8.61
N VAL A 72 2.12 -4.23 -7.75
CA VAL A 72 1.98 -3.66 -6.40
C VAL A 72 1.44 -2.23 -6.47
N ASN A 73 1.97 -1.40 -7.37
CA ASN A 73 1.55 -0.01 -7.55
C ASN A 73 0.14 0.10 -8.10
N GLN A 74 -0.23 -0.70 -9.11
CA GLN A 74 -1.60 -0.74 -9.63
C GLN A 74 -2.61 -1.08 -8.53
N LYS A 75 -2.30 -2.08 -7.69
CA LYS A 75 -3.20 -2.48 -6.59
C LYS A 75 -3.35 -1.38 -5.55
N ARG A 76 -2.26 -0.70 -5.20
CA ARG A 76 -2.30 0.47 -4.30
C ARG A 76 -3.13 1.60 -4.89
N GLY A 77 -2.92 1.92 -6.17
CA GLY A 77 -3.71 2.92 -6.89
C GLY A 77 -5.21 2.62 -6.85
N LYS A 78 -5.62 1.38 -7.17
CA LYS A 78 -7.02 0.94 -7.08
C LYS A 78 -7.61 1.13 -5.69
N ASN A 79 -6.87 0.76 -4.64
CA ASN A 79 -7.32 0.92 -3.26
C ASN A 79 -7.45 2.38 -2.84
N THR A 80 -6.50 3.23 -3.25
CA THR A 80 -6.55 4.68 -2.99
C THR A 80 -7.76 5.30 -3.68
N VAL A 81 -7.98 5.00 -4.96
CA VAL A 81 -9.14 5.49 -5.72
C VAL A 81 -10.45 5.03 -5.08
N GLY A 82 -10.56 3.76 -4.69
CA GLY A 82 -11.75 3.26 -4.00
C GLY A 82 -12.02 3.95 -2.67
N THR A 83 -10.95 4.23 -1.89
CA THR A 83 -11.05 4.96 -0.62
C THR A 83 -11.54 6.39 -0.83
N VAL A 84 -10.92 7.12 -1.76
CA VAL A 84 -11.34 8.48 -2.13
C VAL A 84 -12.80 8.49 -2.59
N TYR A 85 -13.18 7.58 -3.49
CA TYR A 85 -14.55 7.49 -3.98
C TYR A 85 -15.55 7.25 -2.84
N SER A 86 -15.22 6.37 -1.90
CA SER A 86 -16.08 6.10 -0.73
C SER A 86 -16.24 7.33 0.18
N GLN A 87 -15.17 8.10 0.41
CA GLN A 87 -15.21 9.32 1.21
C GLN A 87 -16.04 10.41 0.53
N VAL A 88 -15.82 10.64 -0.77
CA VAL A 88 -16.61 11.59 -1.57
C VAL A 88 -18.09 11.21 -1.54
N ARG A 89 -18.41 9.93 -1.74
CA ARG A 89 -19.78 9.43 -1.69
C ARG A 89 -20.44 9.71 -0.33
N LEU A 90 -19.78 9.40 0.77
CA LEU A 90 -20.30 9.65 2.13
C LEU A 90 -20.55 11.14 2.37
N LEU A 91 -19.66 12.01 1.91
CA LEU A 91 -19.85 13.46 2.02
C LEU A 91 -21.06 13.95 1.21
N ILE A 92 -21.25 13.45 -0.02
CA ILE A 92 -22.41 13.80 -0.85
C ILE A 92 -23.71 13.29 -0.22
N GLU A 93 -23.72 12.04 0.28
CA GLU A 93 -24.89 11.47 0.96
C GLU A 93 -25.24 12.27 2.22
N ASN A 94 -24.25 12.69 3.01
CA ASN A 94 -24.46 13.52 4.19
C ASN A 94 -24.99 14.92 3.83
N TYR A 95 -24.43 15.57 2.79
CA TYR A 95 -24.91 16.88 2.33
C TYR A 95 -26.36 16.84 1.83
N ARG A 96 -26.75 15.77 1.12
CA ARG A 96 -28.14 15.57 0.68
C ARG A 96 -29.09 15.39 1.85
N ALA A 97 -28.65 14.72 2.92
CA ALA A 97 -29.45 14.51 4.11
C ALA A 97 -29.55 15.78 4.99
N ASN A 98 -28.47 16.56 5.07
CA ASN A 98 -28.38 17.79 5.85
C ASN A 98 -27.60 18.85 5.04
N PRO A 99 -28.30 19.74 4.32
CA PRO A 99 -27.66 20.79 3.54
C PRO A 99 -27.02 21.84 4.47
N ASP A 100 -25.75 21.61 4.81
CA ASP A 100 -24.94 22.52 5.63
C ASP A 100 -23.89 23.21 4.73
N PRO A 101 -23.86 24.56 4.67
CA PRO A 101 -22.83 25.32 3.97
C PRO A 101 -21.39 24.96 4.40
N ALA A 102 -21.18 24.48 5.63
CA ALA A 102 -19.87 24.01 6.07
C ALA A 102 -19.42 22.73 5.34
N LEU A 103 -20.36 21.84 5.02
CA LEU A 103 -20.09 20.60 4.27
C LEU A 103 -19.76 20.88 2.81
N LEU A 104 -20.33 21.93 2.22
CA LEU A 104 -19.96 22.43 0.89
C LEU A 104 -18.51 22.91 0.83
N ALA A 105 -18.07 23.66 1.85
CA ALA A 105 -16.68 24.13 1.94
C ALA A 105 -15.68 22.96 2.13
N GLU A 106 -16.05 21.93 2.89
CA GLU A 106 -15.25 20.70 3.00
C GLU A 106 -15.16 19.93 1.67
N LEU A 107 -16.27 19.83 0.93
CA LEU A 107 -16.31 19.19 -0.39
C LEU A 107 -15.42 19.92 -1.41
N ASP A 108 -15.45 21.25 -1.44
CA ASP A 108 -14.59 22.05 -2.31
C ASP A 108 -13.10 21.91 -1.93
N SER A 109 -12.79 21.91 -0.63
CA SER A 109 -11.43 21.68 -0.13
C SER A 109 -10.90 20.30 -0.52
N LEU A 110 -11.75 19.26 -0.42
CA LEU A 110 -11.41 17.90 -0.82
C LEU A 110 -11.17 17.81 -2.34
N ARG A 111 -11.99 18.51 -3.15
CA ARG A 111 -11.84 18.57 -4.61
C ARG A 111 -10.51 19.21 -5.03
N GLU A 112 -10.15 20.33 -4.40
CA GLU A 112 -8.87 21.00 -4.66
C GLU A 112 -7.68 20.12 -4.29
N TRP A 113 -7.74 19.48 -3.12
CA TRP A 113 -6.69 18.57 -2.67
C TRP A 113 -6.51 17.38 -3.64
N LEU A 114 -7.61 16.74 -4.05
CA LEU A 114 -7.58 15.62 -5.00
C LEU A 114 -7.00 16.02 -6.36
N THR A 115 -7.35 17.22 -6.83
CA THR A 115 -6.84 17.75 -8.11
C THR A 115 -5.33 17.98 -8.03
N LYS A 116 -4.83 18.56 -6.93
CA LYS A 116 -3.39 18.76 -6.70
C LYS A 116 -2.64 17.43 -6.64
N GLU A 117 -3.17 16.44 -5.93
CA GLU A 117 -2.52 15.12 -5.85
C GLU A 117 -2.50 14.39 -7.18
N LEU A 118 -3.58 14.45 -7.96
CA LEU A 118 -3.60 13.88 -9.32
C LEU A 118 -2.55 14.55 -10.22
N VAL A 119 -2.41 15.87 -10.17
CA VAL A 119 -1.38 16.60 -10.91
C VAL A 119 0.03 16.19 -10.47
N ASN A 120 0.27 16.05 -9.17
CA ASN A 120 1.56 15.62 -8.64
C ASN A 120 1.94 14.21 -9.11
N VAL A 121 1.01 13.27 -9.03
CA VAL A 121 1.21 11.89 -9.49
C VAL A 121 1.49 11.85 -11.01
N VAL A 122 0.71 12.57 -11.81
CA VAL A 122 0.93 12.62 -13.28
C VAL A 122 2.25 13.27 -13.65
N SER A 123 2.68 14.30 -12.90
CA SER A 123 3.95 14.99 -13.15
C SER A 123 5.16 14.11 -12.82
N HIS A 124 5.10 13.35 -11.72
CA HIS A 124 6.15 12.38 -11.38
C HIS A 124 6.24 11.26 -12.43
N LEU A 125 5.11 10.78 -12.95
CA LEU A 125 5.10 9.76 -14.01
C LEU A 125 5.65 10.26 -15.35
N LYS A 126 5.58 11.57 -15.63
CA LYS A 126 6.13 12.17 -16.87
C LYS A 126 7.61 12.51 -16.78
N GLY A 127 8.16 12.69 -15.58
CA GLY A 127 9.59 12.98 -15.37
C GLY A 127 10.49 11.75 -15.37
N GLU A 128 9.91 10.54 -15.41
CA GLU A 128 10.62 9.25 -15.43
C GLU A 128 10.61 8.56 -16.82
N ILE A 129 10.20 9.28 -17.88
CA ILE A 129 10.24 8.83 -19.29
C ILE A 129 11.38 9.52 -20.04
#